data_AF-A0A524AB17-F1
#
_entry.id   AF-A0A524AB17-F1
#
_cell.length_a   1.000
_cell.length_b   1.000
_cell.length_c   1.000
_cell.angle_alpha   90.00
_cell.angle_beta   90.00
_cell.angle_gamma   90.00
#
_symmetry.space_group_name_H-M   'P 1'
#
loop_
_entity.id
_entity.type
_entity.pdbx_description
1 polymer ?
#
loop_
_entity_poly.entity_id
_entity_poly.type
_entity_poly.pdbx_seq_one_letter_code
_entity_poly.pdbx_strand_id
1 'polypeptide(L)'
;EEIPIGDKKEVILAPHDGYVINIDNACINEIARTVGAPRDKGAGLRVMLKEGRKVSKDEPILEIYAKHETRLDDALRIVKRNPPITIGGMLLEKMTHRPRIG
;
A
#
# COMPACT_ATOMS: atom_id res chain seq x y z
N GLU A 1 -6.27 -22.83 12.71
CA GLU A 1 -7.59 -22.18 12.73
C GLU A 1 -7.62 -21.15 11.61
N GLU A 2 -8.33 -21.48 10.52
CA GLU A 2 -8.41 -20.62 9.33
C GLU A 2 -9.42 -19.51 9.59
N ILE A 3 -8.92 -18.29 9.74
CA ILE A 3 -9.76 -17.11 9.92
C ILE A 3 -10.47 -16.88 8.58
N PRO A 4 -11.82 -16.88 8.51
CA PRO A 4 -12.51 -16.58 7.27
C PRO A 4 -12.18 -15.13 6.90
N ILE A 5 -11.33 -14.98 5.89
CA ILE A 5 -11.00 -13.69 5.28
C ILE A 5 -12.29 -13.17 4.67
N GLY A 6 -12.60 -11.87 4.85
CA GLY A 6 -13.85 -11.30 4.33
C GLY A 6 -13.99 -11.56 2.83
N ASP A 7 -15.21 -11.95 2.40
CA ASP A 7 -15.52 -12.32 1.02
C ASP A 7 -15.16 -11.23 -0.02
N LYS A 8 -15.03 -9.98 0.42
CA LYS A 8 -14.68 -8.84 -0.42
C LYS A 8 -13.23 -8.45 -0.19
N LYS A 9 -12.44 -8.49 -1.26
CA LYS A 9 -11.05 -8.04 -1.29
C LYS A 9 -10.83 -7.06 -2.43
N GLU A 10 -9.98 -6.07 -2.20
CA GLU A 10 -9.45 -5.19 -3.24
C GLU A 10 -7.93 -5.14 -3.16
N VAL A 11 -7.27 -5.15 -4.31
CA VAL A 11 -5.81 -5.12 -4.40
C VAL A 11 -5.38 -3.77 -4.95
N ILE A 12 -4.60 -3.03 -4.16
CA ILE A 12 -3.99 -1.78 -4.60
C ILE A 12 -2.68 -2.12 -5.30
N LEU A 13 -2.56 -1.64 -6.53
CA LEU A 13 -1.38 -1.81 -7.37
C LEU A 13 -0.49 -0.56 -7.32
N ALA A 14 0.81 -0.76 -7.54
CA ALA A 14 1.76 0.33 -7.66
C ALA A 14 1.47 1.18 -8.92
N PRO A 15 1.26 2.51 -8.79
CA PRO A 15 1.01 3.39 -9.93
C PRO A 15 2.19 3.50 -10.92
N HIS A 16 3.42 3.27 -10.45
CA HIS A 16 4.65 3.34 -11.24
C HIS A 16 5.74 2.48 -10.60
N ASP A 17 6.83 2.24 -11.34
CA ASP A 17 8.03 1.61 -10.81
C ASP A 17 8.78 2.55 -9.84
N GLY A 18 9.44 1.97 -8.85
CA GLY A 18 10.16 2.74 -7.84
C GLY A 18 10.52 1.93 -6.60
N TYR A 19 10.69 2.64 -5.49
CA TYR A 19 10.97 2.06 -4.17
C TYR A 19 9.97 2.58 -3.16
N VAL A 20 9.57 1.74 -2.20
CA VAL A 20 8.75 2.16 -1.07
C VAL A 20 9.58 3.12 -0.20
N ILE A 21 9.22 4.40 -0.18
CA ILE A 21 9.95 5.42 0.58
C ILE A 21 9.39 5.62 1.99
N ASN A 22 8.09 5.40 2.16
CA ASN A 22 7.41 5.63 3.43
C ASN A 22 6.10 4.86 3.49
N ILE A 23 5.74 4.42 4.69
CA ILE A 23 4.47 3.75 4.99
C ILE A 23 3.79 4.49 6.14
N ASP A 24 2.63 5.11 5.88
CA ASP A 24 1.86 5.84 6.88
C ASP A 24 0.99 4.89 7.72
N ASN A 25 1.49 4.56 8.91
CA ASN A 25 0.79 3.70 9.86
C ASN A 25 -0.52 4.32 10.40
N ALA A 26 -0.63 5.64 10.45
CA ALA A 26 -1.86 6.29 10.90
C ALA A 26 -2.98 6.11 9.86
N CYS A 27 -2.64 6.30 8.59
CA CYS A 27 -3.55 6.04 7.48
C CYS A 27 -3.95 4.56 7.39
N ILE A 28 -3.00 3.63 7.54
CA ILE A 28 -3.29 2.19 7.58
C ILE A 28 -4.29 1.85 8.71
N ASN A 29 -4.07 2.39 9.91
CA ASN A 29 -4.98 2.18 11.04
C ASN A 29 -6.38 2.76 10.79
N GLU A 30 -6.47 3.91 10.12
CA GLU A 30 -7.74 4.50 9.73
C GLU A 30 -8.49 3.60 8.75
N ILE A 31 -7.81 3.16 7.68
CA ILE A 31 -8.39 2.25 6.68
C ILE A 31 -8.84 0.94 7.34
N ALA A 32 -8.04 0.40 8.28
CA ALA A 32 -8.36 -0.84 8.99
C ALA A 32 -9.67 -0.70 9.78
N ARG A 33 -9.85 0.44 10.45
CA ARG A 33 -11.08 0.74 11.19
C ARG A 33 -12.27 0.89 10.25
N THR A 34 -12.08 1.53 9.11
CA THR A 34 -13.13 1.74 8.11
C THR A 34 -13.65 0.42 7.54
N VAL A 35 -12.78 -0.55 7.25
CA VAL A 35 -13.22 -1.88 6.77
C VAL A 35 -13.92 -2.71 7.84
N GLY A 36 -13.75 -2.36 9.13
CA GLY A 36 -14.41 -3.03 10.25
C GLY A 36 -13.49 -3.63 11.31
N ALA A 37 -12.17 -3.50 11.17
CA ALA A 37 -11.23 -3.99 12.18
C ALA A 37 -11.31 -3.10 13.45
N PRO A 38 -11.13 -3.67 14.66
CA PRO A 38 -10.84 -5.07 14.97
C PRO A 38 -12.11 -5.94 15.17
N ARG A 39 -13.30 -5.36 15.01
CA ARG A 39 -14.58 -6.01 15.36
C ARG A 39 -14.93 -7.15 14.40
N ASP A 40 -14.62 -6.96 13.11
CA ASP A 40 -14.72 -7.97 12.07
C ASP A 40 -13.35 -8.62 11.86
N LYS A 41 -13.14 -9.84 12.39
CA LYS A 41 -11.85 -10.56 12.32
C LYS A 41 -11.39 -10.88 10.89
N GLY A 42 -12.31 -10.92 9.92
CA GLY A 42 -12.01 -11.09 8.50
C GLY A 42 -11.79 -9.79 7.73
N ALA A 43 -11.98 -8.63 8.38
CA ALA A 43 -11.72 -7.32 7.79
C ALA A 43 -10.38 -6.77 8.27
N GLY A 44 -9.61 -6.18 7.36
CA GLY A 44 -8.29 -5.65 7.67
C GLY A 44 -7.49 -5.33 6.41
N LEU A 45 -6.18 -5.11 6.59
CA LEU A 45 -5.26 -4.90 5.49
C LEU A 45 -4.11 -5.89 5.57
N ARG A 46 -3.58 -6.25 4.40
CA ARG A 46 -2.33 -6.98 4.26
C ARG A 46 -1.35 -6.16 3.44
N VAL A 47 -0.34 -5.64 4.12
CA VAL A 47 0.78 -4.94 3.49
C VAL A 47 1.78 -6.00 3.02
N MET A 48 2.03 -6.08 1.70
CA MET A 48 2.96 -7.07 1.13
C MET A 48 4.41 -6.59 1.07
N LEU A 49 4.62 -5.31 1.34
CA LEU A 49 5.89 -4.63 1.12
C LEU A 49 6.45 -4.05 2.43
N LYS A 50 7.76 -3.82 2.43
CA LYS A 50 8.46 -3.08 3.47
C LYS A 50 9.19 -1.90 2.84
N GLU A 51 9.50 -0.89 3.64
CA GLU A 51 10.31 0.25 3.25
C GLU A 51 11.63 -0.21 2.62
N GLY A 52 12.06 0.49 1.56
CA GLY A 52 13.27 0.15 0.79
C GLY A 52 13.10 -0.98 -0.23
N ARG A 53 11.94 -1.65 -0.30
CA ARG A 53 11.68 -2.66 -1.34
C ARG A 53 11.41 -1.99 -2.69
N LYS A 54 12.02 -2.54 -3.75
CA LYS A 54 11.71 -2.19 -5.13
C LYS A 54 10.34 -2.72 -5.52
N VAL A 55 9.56 -1.89 -6.20
CA VAL A 55 8.24 -2.22 -6.75
C VAL A 55 8.19 -1.88 -8.23
N SER A 56 7.50 -2.71 -9.00
CA SER A 56 7.22 -2.45 -10.41
C SER A 56 5.84 -1.83 -10.57
N LYS A 57 5.62 -1.09 -11.65
CA LYS A 57 4.27 -0.66 -12.03
C LYS A 57 3.32 -1.87 -12.08
N ASP A 58 2.10 -1.70 -11.60
CA ASP A 58 1.07 -2.74 -11.54
C ASP A 58 1.39 -3.90 -10.56
N GLU A 59 2.42 -3.77 -9.71
CA GLU A 59 2.74 -4.75 -8.66
C GLU A 59 1.83 -4.55 -7.43
N PRO A 60 1.28 -5.63 -6.82
CA PRO A 60 0.42 -5.51 -5.65
C PRO A 60 1.19 -5.00 -4.42
N ILE A 61 0.75 -3.87 -3.87
CA ILE A 61 1.40 -3.20 -2.73
C ILE A 61 0.62 -3.38 -1.42
N LEU A 62 -0.70 -3.45 -1.52
CA LEU A 62 -1.61 -3.49 -0.37
C LEU A 62 -2.87 -4.26 -0.76
N GLU A 63 -3.30 -5.19 0.08
CA GLU A 63 -4.61 -5.82 -0.05
C GLU A 63 -5.52 -5.34 1.09
N ILE A 64 -6.76 -5.05 0.74
CA ILE A 64 -7.80 -4.59 1.65
C ILE A 64 -8.88 -5.65 1.69
N TYR A 65 -9.22 -6.11 2.89
CA TYR A 65 -10.24 -7.13 3.13
C TYR A 65 -11.39 -6.53 3.92
N ALA A 66 -12.61 -6.79 3.47
CA ALA A 66 -13.82 -6.32 4.13
C ALA A 66 -14.92 -7.38 4.08
N LYS A 67 -15.82 -7.33 5.06
CA LYS A 67 -17.01 -8.19 5.07
C LYS A 67 -18.13 -7.68 4.17
N HIS A 68 -18.21 -6.35 4.01
CA HIS A 68 -19.25 -5.68 3.25
C HIS A 68 -18.63 -4.77 2.19
N GLU A 69 -19.23 -4.76 1.01
CA GLU A 69 -18.76 -3.95 -0.13
C GLU A 69 -18.82 -2.45 0.16
N THR A 70 -19.82 -1.97 0.88
CA THR A 70 -19.92 -0.55 1.29
C THR A 70 -18.70 -0.11 2.08
N ARG A 71 -18.23 -0.95 3.03
CA ARG A 71 -17.06 -0.63 3.84
C ARG A 71 -15.76 -0.69 3.03
N LEU A 72 -15.68 -1.59 2.05
CA LEU A 72 -14.57 -1.64 1.12
C LEU A 72 -14.52 -0.34 0.29
N ASP A 73 -15.65 0.10 -0.22
CA ASP A 73 -15.76 1.34 -1.02
C ASP A 73 -15.37 2.58 -0.20
N ASP A 74 -15.81 2.68 1.06
CA ASP A 74 -15.39 3.77 1.97
C ASP A 74 -13.88 3.74 2.26
N ALA A 75 -13.31 2.56 2.48
CA ALA A 75 -11.86 2.39 2.64
C ALA A 75 -11.10 2.83 1.37
N LEU A 76 -11.60 2.47 0.19
CA LEU A 76 -11.01 2.85 -1.08
C LEU A 76 -11.07 4.37 -1.32
N ARG A 77 -12.12 5.06 -0.87
CA ARG A 77 -12.17 6.53 -0.88
C ARG A 77 -11.05 7.15 -0.07
N ILE A 78 -10.76 6.60 1.11
CA ILE A 78 -9.66 7.08 1.98
C ILE A 78 -8.32 6.85 1.29
N VAL A 79 -8.07 5.65 0.76
CA VAL A 79 -6.83 5.31 0.03
C VAL A 79 -6.59 6.23 -1.17
N LYS A 80 -7.64 6.54 -1.93
CA LYS A 80 -7.56 7.46 -3.08
C LYS A 80 -7.27 8.90 -2.66
N ARG A 81 -7.81 9.34 -1.52
CA ARG A 81 -7.61 10.70 -1.01
C ARG A 81 -6.25 10.86 -0.31
N ASN A 82 -5.81 9.83 0.41
CA ASN A 82 -4.57 9.80 1.17
C ASN A 82 -3.91 8.42 1.00
N PRO A 83 -2.96 8.26 0.07
CA PRO A 83 -2.33 6.97 -0.19
C PRO A 83 -1.42 6.57 0.99
N PRO A 84 -1.63 5.40 1.62
CA PRO A 84 -0.88 4.99 2.80
C PRO A 84 0.57 4.58 2.50
N ILE A 85 0.89 4.30 1.24
CA ILE A 85 2.22 3.88 0.80
C ILE A 85 2.71 4.90 -0.23
N THR A 86 3.87 5.50 0.04
CA THR A 86 4.52 6.39 -0.92
C THR A 86 5.60 5.61 -1.66
N ILE A 87 5.52 5.63 -2.99
CA ILE A 87 6.53 5.05 -3.86
C ILE A 87 7.35 6.22 -4.42
N GLY A 88 8.63 6.25 -4.09
CA GLY A 88 9.57 7.17 -4.70
C GLY A 88 10.03 6.63 -6.04
N GLY A 89 9.97 7.45 -7.08
CA GLY A 89 10.64 7.16 -8.34
C GLY A 89 12.16 7.19 -8.15
N MET A 90 12.87 6.41 -8.96
CA MET A 90 14.30 6.63 -9.14
C MET A 90 14.49 7.93 -9.93
N LEU A 91 14.74 9.06 -9.25
CA LEU A 91 15.66 10.03 -9.84
C LEU A 91 17.05 9.43 -9.64
N LEU A 92 17.42 8.48 -10.52
CA LEU A 92 18.84 8.31 -10.84
C LEU A 92 19.22 9.59 -11.59
N GLU A 93 19.39 10.68 -10.84
CA GLU A 93 20.23 11.76 -11.30
C GLU A 93 21.53 11.05 -11.66
N LYS A 94 21.79 10.94 -12.97
CA LYS A 94 23.03 10.39 -13.49
C LYS A 94 24.10 11.14 -12.72
N MET A 95 24.74 10.49 -11.74
CA MET A 95 26.00 10.96 -11.20
C MET A 95 26.95 10.90 -12.39
N THR A 96 26.91 11.98 -13.14
CA THR A 96 27.70 12.22 -14.32
C THR A 96 29.10 12.34 -13.77
N HIS A 97 29.83 11.23 -13.91
CA HIS A 97 31.21 11.23 -14.32
C HIS A 97 31.99 12.47 -13.85
N ARG A 98 32.60 12.41 -12.66
CA ARG A 98 33.84 13.14 -12.47
C ARG A 98 34.97 12.20 -12.90
N PRO A 99 35.56 12.38 -14.10
CA PRO A 99 36.89 11.83 -14.31
C PRO A 99 37.79 12.56 -13.31
N ARG A 100 38.60 11.80 -12.56
CA ARG A 100 39.72 12.38 -11.83
C ARG A 100 40.65 12.96 -12.89
N ILE A 101 40.67 14.27 -13.03
CA ILE A 101 41.72 14.99 -13.76
C ILE A 101 42.81 15.27 -12.73
N GLY A 102 44.06 15.04 -13.16
CA GLY A 102 45.28 14.93 -12.36
C GLY A 102 45.56 16.07 -11.39
#